data_AF-A0A923V406-F1
#
_entry.id   AF-A0A923V406-F1
#
_cell.length_a   1.000
_cell.length_b   1.000
_cell.length_c   1.000
_cell.angle_alpha   90.00
_cell.angle_beta   90.00
_cell.angle_gamma   90.00
#
_symmetry.space_group_name_H-M   'P 1'
#
loop_
_entity.id
_entity.type
_entity.pdbx_description
1 polymer ?
#
loop_
_entity_poly.entity_id
_entity_poly.type
_entity_poly.pdbx_seq_one_letter_code
_entity_poly.pdbx_strand_id
1 'polypeptide(L)'
;MYTVFKKFGVENGTIEITFAKKLKQNQLEAHISLSGFADNASLYTVGNRGFATDYHVGQKLDGIVVDFSGRGRDSELSSYVPYYTIIKNIDLGPDIQKNSKFEIIKSEKIGENRLLVEAKFELNLYDDNGKKYRVENGYYRFKTIVTFDKNSNGIPF
;
A
#
# COMPACT_ATOMS: atom_id res chain seq x y z
N MET A 1 9.65 -8.93 3.58
CA MET A 1 8.85 -7.98 2.78
C MET A 1 9.29 -6.58 3.15
N TYR A 2 9.25 -5.60 2.24
CA TYR A 2 9.49 -4.19 2.56
C TYR A 2 8.26 -3.36 2.21
N THR A 3 8.07 -2.27 2.96
CA THR A 3 6.85 -1.47 2.92
C THR A 3 7.21 0.01 2.98
N VAL A 4 6.67 0.79 2.04
CA VAL A 4 6.62 2.25 2.19
C VAL A 4 5.20 2.60 2.61
N PHE A 5 5.04 3.13 3.81
CA PHE A 5 3.74 3.60 4.27
C PHE A 5 3.60 5.11 4.13
N LYS A 6 2.37 5.54 3.84
CA LYS A 6 1.93 6.93 3.83
C LYS A 6 0.70 7.05 4.73
N LYS A 7 0.89 7.74 5.85
CA LYS A 7 -0.12 7.93 6.88
C LYS A 7 -0.68 9.35 6.81
N PHE A 8 -2.00 9.50 6.88
CA PHE A 8 -2.64 10.81 6.91
C PHE A 8 -3.89 10.80 7.80
N GLY A 9 -4.03 11.84 8.62
CA GLY A 9 -5.19 12.03 9.47
C GLY A 9 -6.44 12.37 8.66
N VAL A 10 -7.58 11.86 9.10
CA VAL A 10 -8.91 12.26 8.66
C VAL A 10 -9.73 12.64 9.89
N GLU A 11 -10.83 13.37 9.72
CA GLU A 11 -11.61 13.97 10.83
C GLU A 11 -11.88 12.99 12.00
N ASN A 12 -12.17 11.73 11.66
CA ASN A 12 -12.54 10.68 12.60
C ASN A 12 -11.53 9.52 12.69
N GLY A 13 -10.29 9.70 12.24
CA GLY A 13 -9.32 8.61 12.25
C GLY A 13 -8.05 8.89 11.46
N THR A 14 -7.43 7.83 11.00
CA THR A 14 -6.24 7.87 10.16
C THR A 14 -6.37 6.84 9.06
N ILE A 15 -6.00 7.21 7.84
CA ILE A 15 -5.80 6.27 6.75
C ILE A 15 -4.29 6.12 6.56
N GLU A 16 -3.84 4.87 6.46
CA GLU A 16 -2.49 4.50 6.12
C GLU A 16 -2.52 3.70 4.83
N ILE A 17 -1.79 4.17 3.81
CA ILE A 17 -1.64 3.48 2.53
C ILE A 17 -0.19 2.99 2.45
N THR A 18 -0.03 1.69 2.30
CA THR A 18 1.26 1.02 2.23
C THR A 18 1.49 0.44 0.84
N PHE A 19 2.63 0.77 0.25
CA PHE A 19 3.16 0.14 -0.95
C PHE A 19 4.05 -1.02 -0.52
N ALA A 20 3.49 -2.23 -0.51
CA ALA A 20 4.17 -3.46 -0.13
C ALA A 20 4.88 -4.06 -1.35
N LYS A 21 6.18 -4.33 -1.18
CA LYS A 21 7.00 -4.99 -2.20
C LYS A 21 7.84 -6.10 -1.56
N LYS A 22 7.77 -7.29 -2.14
CA LYS A 22 8.60 -8.42 -1.77
C LYS A 22 10.01 -8.20 -2.30
N LEU A 23 10.98 -8.43 -1.43
CA LEU A 23 12.39 -8.34 -1.77
C LEU A 23 12.96 -9.73 -2.02
N LYS A 24 13.95 -9.80 -2.91
CA LYS A 24 14.79 -10.99 -3.04
C LYS A 24 15.73 -11.07 -1.83
N GLN A 25 16.10 -12.27 -1.42
CA GLN A 25 16.91 -12.52 -0.23
C GLN A 25 18.23 -11.74 -0.23
N ASN A 26 18.91 -11.67 -1.37
CA ASN A 26 20.14 -10.89 -1.55
C ASN A 26 19.96 -9.36 -1.40
N GLN A 27 18.73 -8.85 -1.50
CA GLN A 27 18.43 -7.42 -1.26
C GLN A 27 18.18 -7.13 0.22
N LEU A 28 17.70 -8.13 0.98
CA LEU A 28 17.49 -8.03 2.43
C LEU A 28 18.83 -7.95 3.18
N GLU A 29 19.82 -8.76 2.77
CA GLU A 29 21.13 -8.82 3.42
C GLU A 29 21.96 -7.53 3.24
N ALA A 30 21.70 -6.77 2.17
CA ALA A 30 22.37 -5.50 1.89
C ALA A 30 21.79 -4.27 2.63
N HIS A 31 20.61 -4.41 3.26
CA HIS A 31 19.84 -3.28 3.81
C HIS A 31 19.44 -3.52 5.27
N ILE A 32 20.43 -3.47 6.17
CA ILE A 32 20.24 -3.54 7.64
C ILE A 32 19.50 -2.30 8.19
N SER A 33 19.38 -1.24 7.38
CA SER A 33 18.54 -0.06 7.66
C SER A 33 17.26 -0.13 6.83
N LEU A 34 16.10 -0.17 7.50
CA LEU A 34 14.76 -0.11 6.91
C LEU A 34 14.49 1.17 6.08
N SER A 35 15.45 2.11 6.04
CA SER A 35 15.24 3.48 5.56
C SER A 35 15.68 3.76 4.12
N GLY A 36 16.29 2.82 3.39
CA GLY A 36 16.97 3.22 2.15
C GLY A 36 17.08 2.16 1.07
N PHE A 37 15.99 1.88 0.35
CA PHE A 37 16.14 1.29 -0.99
C PHE A 37 16.89 2.25 -1.92
N ALA A 38 17.77 1.67 -2.75
CA ALA A 38 18.47 2.37 -3.83
C ALA A 38 17.53 2.90 -4.93
N ASP A 39 16.36 2.28 -5.11
CA ASP A 39 15.29 2.79 -5.96
C ASP A 39 13.91 2.46 -5.40
N ASN A 40 13.18 3.50 -5.01
CA ASN A 40 11.76 3.40 -4.64
C ASN A 40 10.86 4.24 -5.54
N ALA A 41 11.41 4.91 -6.55
CA ALA A 41 10.66 5.67 -7.54
C ALA A 41 9.73 4.76 -8.34
N SER A 42 10.17 3.52 -8.62
CA SER A 42 9.37 2.50 -9.31
C SER A 42 8.03 2.16 -8.64
N LEU A 43 7.88 2.40 -7.34
CA LEU A 43 6.60 2.21 -6.61
C LEU A 43 5.53 3.21 -7.04
N TYR A 44 5.95 4.37 -7.57
CA TYR A 44 5.09 5.50 -7.88
C TYR A 44 4.87 5.70 -9.39
N THR A 45 5.19 4.71 -10.23
CA THR A 45 4.91 4.82 -11.68
C THR A 45 3.40 4.82 -11.95
N VAL A 46 2.98 5.55 -12.97
CA VAL A 46 1.57 5.62 -13.40
C VAL A 46 1.09 4.24 -13.82
N GLY A 47 -0.14 3.89 -13.43
CA GLY A 47 -0.79 2.64 -13.79
C GLY A 47 -1.49 1.93 -12.64
N ASN A 48 -2.07 0.77 -12.97
CA ASN A 48 -2.81 -0.06 -12.04
C ASN A 48 -1.88 -0.76 -11.05
N ARG A 49 -2.33 -0.87 -9.79
CA ARG A 49 -1.66 -1.61 -8.72
C ARG A 49 -2.60 -2.66 -8.17
N GLY A 50 -2.07 -3.85 -7.95
CA GLY A 50 -2.77 -4.91 -7.21
C GLY A 50 -2.82 -4.60 -5.72
N PHE A 51 -3.57 -5.41 -4.97
CA PHE A 51 -3.64 -5.35 -3.52
C PHE A 51 -2.87 -6.53 -2.91
N ALA A 52 -2.13 -6.28 -1.84
CA ALA A 52 -1.47 -7.34 -1.08
C ALA A 52 -2.43 -7.87 0.00
N THR A 53 -3.32 -8.78 -0.38
CA THR A 53 -4.41 -9.28 0.49
C THR A 53 -3.93 -10.20 1.62
N ASP A 54 -2.68 -10.67 1.57
CA ASP A 54 -2.07 -11.59 2.53
C ASP A 54 -1.02 -10.93 3.44
N TYR A 55 -1.07 -9.61 3.58
CA TYR A 55 -0.05 -8.76 4.22
C TYR A 55 0.40 -9.18 5.63
N HIS A 56 -0.49 -9.71 6.48
CA HIS A 56 -0.13 -10.19 7.82
C HIS A 56 -0.10 -11.72 7.97
N VAL A 57 -0.35 -12.46 6.88
CA VAL A 57 -0.43 -13.93 6.91
C VAL A 57 0.72 -14.54 6.16
N GLY A 58 0.80 -14.27 4.85
CA GLY A 58 1.76 -14.89 3.94
C GLY A 58 2.84 -13.93 3.46
N GLN A 59 2.56 -12.63 3.39
CA GLN A 59 3.45 -11.61 2.82
C GLN A 59 3.99 -12.00 1.43
N LYS A 60 3.18 -12.70 0.63
CA LYS A 60 3.57 -13.25 -0.67
C LYS A 60 3.26 -12.28 -1.81
N LEU A 61 2.26 -11.43 -1.65
CA LEU A 61 1.78 -10.54 -2.69
C LEU A 61 2.39 -9.14 -2.59
N ASP A 62 2.82 -8.61 -3.74
CA ASP A 62 3.15 -7.20 -3.90
C ASP A 62 1.86 -6.41 -4.14
N GLY A 63 1.80 -5.17 -3.66
CA GLY A 63 0.68 -4.30 -3.95
C GLY A 63 0.40 -3.24 -2.90
N ILE A 64 -0.82 -2.74 -2.95
CA ILE A 64 -1.33 -1.73 -2.04
C ILE A 64 -2.00 -2.40 -0.86
N VAL A 65 -1.73 -1.83 0.30
CA VAL A 65 -2.40 -2.13 1.58
C VAL A 65 -2.98 -0.83 2.08
N VAL A 66 -4.21 -0.86 2.56
CA VAL A 66 -4.87 0.28 3.18
C VAL A 66 -5.38 -0.15 4.55
N ASP A 67 -4.95 0.58 5.56
CA ASP A 67 -5.43 0.49 6.93
C ASP A 67 -6.20 1.77 7.26
N PHE A 68 -7.34 1.61 7.92
CA PHE A 68 -8.10 2.70 8.50
C PHE A 68 -8.19 2.47 9.99
N SER A 69 -7.77 3.46 10.77
CA SER A 69 -7.87 3.45 12.23
C SER A 69 -8.77 4.61 12.65
N GLY A 70 -10.03 4.33 12.98
CA GLY A 70 -10.94 5.34 13.51
C GLY A 70 -10.64 5.73 14.97
N ARG A 71 -11.47 6.62 15.54
CA ARG A 71 -11.44 6.92 16.98
C ARG A 71 -12.13 5.79 17.78
N GLY A 72 -11.36 4.75 18.13
CA GLY A 72 -11.79 3.64 18.99
C GLY A 72 -11.24 2.29 18.51
N ARG A 73 -11.08 1.31 19.42
CA ARG A 73 -10.53 -0.03 19.05
C ARG A 73 -11.39 -0.80 18.04
N ASP A 74 -12.70 -0.57 18.02
CA ASP A 74 -13.63 -1.26 17.12
C ASP A 74 -13.75 -0.61 15.73
N SER A 75 -12.82 0.29 15.39
CA SER A 75 -12.84 1.05 14.14
C SER A 75 -11.62 0.82 13.27
N GLU A 76 -10.91 -0.28 13.52
CA GLU A 76 -9.82 -0.76 12.67
C GLU A 76 -10.41 -1.52 11.48
N LEU A 77 -10.13 -1.03 10.28
CA LEU A 77 -10.52 -1.67 9.04
C LEU A 77 -9.30 -1.83 8.14
N SER A 78 -9.21 -2.93 7.40
CA SER A 78 -8.06 -3.16 6.50
C SER A 78 -8.46 -3.73 5.15
N SER A 79 -7.63 -3.48 4.13
CA SER A 79 -7.82 -3.99 2.77
C SER A 79 -7.28 -5.41 2.55
N TYR A 80 -6.75 -6.04 3.59
CA TYR A 80 -6.20 -7.39 3.58
C TYR A 80 -6.99 -8.27 4.55
N VAL A 81 -6.67 -9.57 4.61
CA VAL A 81 -7.33 -10.49 5.56
C VAL A 81 -6.91 -10.12 6.99
N PRO A 82 -7.82 -9.63 7.86
CA PRO A 82 -7.47 -9.24 9.22
C PRO A 82 -7.04 -10.46 10.04
N TYR A 83 -6.07 -10.30 10.93
CA TYR A 83 -5.52 -11.43 11.68
C TYR A 83 -6.56 -12.12 12.57
N TYR A 84 -7.47 -11.36 13.17
CA TYR A 84 -8.50 -11.91 14.05
C TYR A 84 -9.55 -12.74 13.32
N THR A 85 -9.75 -12.56 12.01
CA THR A 85 -10.67 -13.42 11.24
C THR A 85 -10.12 -14.84 11.15
N ILE A 86 -8.79 -15.01 11.11
CA ILE A 86 -8.13 -16.31 11.13
C ILE A 86 -8.34 -17.00 12.47
N ILE A 87 -8.12 -16.28 13.59
CA ILE A 87 -8.34 -16.81 14.95
C ILE A 87 -9.79 -17.25 15.14
N LYS A 88 -10.74 -16.49 14.58
CA LYS A 88 -12.18 -16.77 14.67
C LYS A 88 -12.69 -17.78 13.63
N ASN A 89 -11.81 -18.35 12.79
CA ASN A 89 -12.16 -19.23 11.67
C ASN A 89 -13.19 -18.63 10.70
N ILE A 90 -13.11 -17.32 10.46
CA ILE A 90 -13.90 -16.61 9.46
C ILE A 90 -13.16 -16.70 8.12
N ASP A 91 -13.78 -17.36 7.15
CA ASP A 91 -13.21 -17.56 5.81
C ASP A 91 -13.33 -16.30 4.95
N LEU A 92 -12.27 -15.51 4.96
CA LEU A 92 -12.04 -14.45 3.99
C LEU A 92 -11.11 -14.99 2.90
N GLY A 93 -11.71 -15.46 1.80
CA GLY A 93 -10.98 -16.02 0.66
C GLY A 93 -10.03 -15.03 -0.03
N PRO A 94 -9.20 -15.48 -0.98
CA PRO A 94 -8.17 -14.65 -1.62
C PRO A 94 -8.73 -13.45 -2.41
N ASP A 95 -10.00 -13.52 -2.80
CA ASP A 95 -10.69 -12.53 -3.63
C ASP A 95 -11.36 -11.39 -2.81
N ILE A 96 -10.89 -11.10 -1.59
CA ILE A 96 -11.44 -10.02 -0.76
C ILE A 96 -11.42 -8.64 -1.44
N GLN A 97 -10.57 -8.44 -2.45
CA GLN A 97 -10.51 -7.22 -3.27
C GLN A 97 -11.16 -7.39 -4.66
N LYS A 98 -12.07 -8.35 -4.82
CA LYS A 98 -12.84 -8.48 -6.06
C LYS A 98 -13.57 -7.17 -6.37
N ASN A 99 -13.49 -6.75 -7.63
CA ASN A 99 -14.01 -5.49 -8.15
C ASN A 99 -13.38 -4.24 -7.52
N SER A 100 -12.23 -4.34 -6.85
CA SER A 100 -11.45 -3.20 -6.36
C SER A 100 -10.42 -2.77 -7.39
N LYS A 101 -10.00 -1.51 -7.35
CA LYS A 101 -8.96 -0.94 -8.21
C LYS A 101 -8.16 0.07 -7.42
N PHE A 102 -6.84 0.06 -7.60
CA PHE A 102 -5.97 1.16 -7.22
C PHE A 102 -5.17 1.58 -8.44
N GLU A 103 -5.20 2.86 -8.80
CA GLU A 103 -4.52 3.39 -9.97
C GLU A 103 -3.77 4.66 -9.61
N ILE A 104 -2.46 4.66 -9.86
CA ILE A 104 -1.69 5.90 -9.87
C ILE A 104 -1.97 6.58 -11.20
N ILE A 105 -2.65 7.71 -11.16
CA ILE A 105 -3.05 8.47 -12.35
C ILE A 105 -2.07 9.59 -12.69
N LYS A 106 -1.24 10.00 -11.73
CA LYS A 106 -0.21 11.02 -11.95
C LYS A 106 1.02 10.73 -11.08
N SER A 107 2.19 10.89 -11.68
CA SER A 107 3.48 10.90 -10.99
C SER A 107 4.37 11.94 -11.64
N GLU A 108 4.60 13.04 -10.94
CA GLU A 108 5.29 14.22 -11.47
C GLU A 108 6.50 14.55 -10.60
N LYS A 109 7.66 14.76 -11.24
CA LYS A 109 8.85 15.23 -10.54
C LYS A 109 8.69 16.69 -10.16
N ILE A 110 8.81 16.99 -8.87
CA ILE A 110 8.69 18.36 -8.31
C ILE A 110 9.99 18.84 -7.63
N GLY A 111 11.09 18.12 -7.86
CA GLY A 111 12.42 18.39 -7.33
C GLY A 111 13.34 17.20 -7.57
N GLU A 112 14.63 17.32 -7.27
CA GLU A 112 15.64 16.28 -7.60
C GLU A 112 15.24 14.88 -7.14
N ASN A 113 14.75 14.77 -5.90
CA ASN A 113 14.36 13.52 -5.25
C ASN A 113 12.92 13.56 -4.73
N ARG A 114 12.03 14.31 -5.39
CA ARG A 114 10.65 14.53 -4.92
C ARG A 114 9.64 14.30 -6.03
N LEU A 115 8.60 13.53 -5.70
CA LEU A 115 7.45 13.30 -6.58
C LEU A 115 6.17 13.88 -5.95
N LEU A 116 5.31 14.41 -6.81
CA LEU A 116 3.88 14.58 -6.56
C LEU A 116 3.15 13.40 -7.20
N VAL A 117 2.39 12.66 -6.39
CA VAL A 117 1.68 11.47 -6.83
C VAL A 117 0.18 11.67 -6.59
N GLU A 118 -0.63 11.30 -7.57
CA GLU A 118 -2.09 11.27 -7.47
C GLU A 118 -2.59 9.86 -7.84
N ALA A 119 -3.51 9.35 -7.03
CA ALA A 119 -4.09 8.04 -7.20
C ALA A 119 -5.62 8.10 -7.01
N LYS A 120 -6.31 7.21 -7.73
CA LYS A 120 -7.73 6.92 -7.54
C LYS A 120 -7.90 5.48 -7.12
N PHE A 121 -8.88 5.22 -6.27
CA PHE A 121 -9.11 3.87 -5.79
C PHE A 121 -10.56 3.59 -5.40
N GLU A 122 -10.92 2.33 -5.55
CA GLU A 122 -12.10 1.71 -4.98
C GLU A 122 -11.64 0.42 -4.33
N LEU A 123 -12.04 0.18 -3.08
CA LEU A 123 -11.53 -0.97 -2.34
C LEU A 123 -12.54 -1.47 -1.33
N ASN A 124 -12.34 -2.70 -0.87
CA ASN A 124 -13.08 -3.27 0.24
C ASN A 124 -12.22 -3.15 1.50
N LEU A 125 -12.81 -2.72 2.61
CA LEU A 125 -12.19 -2.78 3.93
C LEU A 125 -12.94 -3.80 4.79
N TYR A 126 -12.23 -4.46 5.68
CA TYR A 126 -12.78 -5.50 6.55
C TYR A 126 -12.43 -5.21 8.01
N ASP A 127 -13.38 -5.44 8.91
CA ASP A 127 -13.12 -5.46 10.35
C ASP A 127 -12.72 -6.87 10.85
N ASP A 128 -12.35 -6.97 12.12
CA ASP A 128 -11.97 -8.22 12.79
C ASP A 128 -13.09 -9.26 12.93
N ASN A 129 -14.31 -8.91 12.52
CA ASN A 129 -15.45 -9.83 12.43
C ASN A 129 -15.74 -10.21 10.96
N GLY A 130 -14.87 -9.84 10.04
CA GLY A 130 -14.99 -10.13 8.61
C GLY A 130 -16.08 -9.32 7.90
N LYS A 131 -16.66 -8.30 8.55
CA LYS A 131 -17.67 -7.46 7.91
C LYS A 131 -17.00 -6.54 6.90
N LYS A 132 -17.57 -6.52 5.70
CA LYS A 132 -17.07 -5.74 4.55
C LYS A 132 -17.65 -4.33 4.54
N TYR A 133 -16.81 -3.36 4.24
CA TYR A 133 -17.13 -1.96 3.98
C TYR A 133 -16.56 -1.55 2.63
N ARG A 134 -17.39 -1.02 1.72
CA ARG A 134 -16.94 -0.60 0.39
C ARG A 134 -16.53 0.87 0.43
N VAL A 135 -15.35 1.18 -0.09
CA VAL A 135 -14.90 2.54 -0.40
C VAL A 135 -15.01 2.74 -1.90
N GLU A 136 -15.72 3.79 -2.31
CA GLU A 136 -15.92 4.17 -3.70
C GLU A 136 -15.40 5.59 -3.93
N ASN A 137 -14.98 5.88 -5.17
CA ASN A 137 -14.51 7.21 -5.58
C ASN A 137 -13.37 7.77 -4.71
N GLY A 138 -12.52 6.89 -4.17
CA GLY A 138 -11.35 7.28 -3.39
C GLY A 138 -10.35 8.06 -4.24
N TYR A 139 -9.81 9.13 -3.69
CA TYR A 139 -8.77 9.94 -4.32
C TYR A 139 -7.71 10.32 -3.29
N TYR A 140 -6.45 10.20 -3.69
CA TYR A 140 -5.32 10.54 -2.83
C TYR A 140 -4.25 11.30 -3.61
N ARG A 141 -3.78 12.41 -3.04
CA ARG A 141 -2.70 13.23 -3.57
C ARG A 141 -1.65 13.46 -2.50
N PHE A 142 -0.39 13.15 -2.79
CA PHE A 142 0.69 13.27 -1.82
C PHE A 142 2.02 13.63 -2.46
N LYS A 143 2.90 14.21 -1.64
CA LYS A 143 4.30 14.43 -1.99
C LYS A 143 5.14 13.37 -1.30
N THR A 144 6.13 12.83 -1.99
CA THR A 144 7.06 11.87 -1.42
C THR A 144 8.48 12.14 -1.87
N ILE A 145 9.44 11.77 -1.01
CA ILE A 145 10.84 11.70 -1.38
C ILE A 145 11.09 10.32 -2.00
N VAL A 146 11.90 10.28 -3.05
CA VAL A 146 12.29 9.04 -3.72
C VAL A 146 13.80 8.97 -3.93
N THR A 147 14.31 7.75 -4.01
CA THR A 147 15.64 7.44 -4.52
C THR A 147 15.45 6.86 -5.93
N PHE A 148 16.27 7.31 -6.87
CA PHE A 148 16.34 6.77 -8.24
C PHE A 148 17.61 5.93 -8.37
N ASP A 149 17.55 4.78 -9.04
CA ASP A 149 18.76 4.00 -9.33
C ASP A 149 19.69 4.78 -10.28
N LYS A 150 20.90 5.12 -9.83
CA LYS A 150 21.92 5.78 -10.66
C LYS A 150 22.50 4.86 -11.74
N ASN A 151 22.22 3.56 -11.71
CA ASN A 151 22.69 2.57 -12.69
C ASN A 151 21.61 2.17 -13.72
N SER A 152 20.43 2.79 -13.67
CA SER A 152 19.45 2.64 -14.75
C SER A 152 19.92 3.47 -15.95
N ASN A 153 20.69 2.83 -16.83
CA ASN A 153 21.08 3.39 -18.12
C ASN A 153 19.84 3.88 -18.88
N GLY A 154 19.61 5.19 -18.84
CA GLY A 154 18.94 5.98 -19.86
C GLY A 154 17.61 5.44 -20.38
N ILE A 155 16.61 5.27 -19.51
CA ILE A 155 15.22 5.36 -19.99
C ILE A 155 14.65 6.69 -19.50
N PRO A 156 14.55 7.71 -20.37
CA PRO A 156 13.80 8.91 -20.04
C PRO A 156 12.33 8.53 -19.92
N PHE A 157 11.68 9.02 -18.88
CA PHE A 157 10.24 9.32 -18.96
C PHE A 157 10.08 10.64 -19.69
#